data_AF-A0A660A7Z6-F1
#
_entry.id   AF-A0A660A7Z6-F1
#
_cell.length_a   1.000
_cell.length_b   1.000
_cell.length_c   1.000
_cell.angle_alpha   90.00
_cell.angle_beta   90.00
_cell.angle_gamma   90.00
#
_symmetry.space_group_name_H-M   'P 1'
#
loop_
_entity.id
_entity.type
_entity.pdbx_description
1 polymer ?
#
loop_
_entity_poly.entity_id
_entity_poly.type
_entity_poly.pdbx_seq_one_letter_code
_entity_poly.pdbx_strand_id
1 'polypeptide(L)'
;VGQAWPLENILALKKMVEDAGLEISVIESIPVHEDIKQGKPTRDALIENYKTSIINVGKAGIPVVCYNFKPVFDWTRSDLNHPLPEVSTSLAFLKADLEGVDPVADDLNLPGWDSSYSKEEMKAIIENY
;
A
#
# COMPACT_ATOMS: atom_id res chain seq x y z
N VAL A 1 8.30 4.46 -3.10
CA VAL A 1 7.47 4.92 -1.95
C VAL A 1 8.19 6.05 -1.22
N GLY A 2 7.49 6.97 -0.53
CA GLY A 2 8.11 7.98 0.33
C GLY A 2 8.54 9.30 -0.34
N GLN A 3 8.30 9.48 -1.64
CA GLN A 3 8.46 10.77 -2.32
C GLN A 3 7.19 11.62 -2.21
N ALA A 4 7.35 12.94 -2.20
CA ALA A 4 6.23 13.87 -2.19
C ALA A 4 5.41 13.74 -3.49
N TRP A 5 4.08 13.73 -3.38
CA TRP A 5 3.18 13.67 -4.53
C TRP A 5 3.06 15.06 -5.16
N PRO A 6 3.44 15.23 -6.44
CA PRO A 6 3.32 16.51 -7.11
C PRO A 6 1.85 16.90 -7.30
N LEU A 7 1.54 18.18 -7.14
CA LEU A 7 0.16 18.69 -7.26
C LEU A 7 -0.40 18.46 -8.66
N GLU A 8 0.43 18.63 -9.68
CA GLU A 8 0.10 18.41 -11.08
C GLU A 8 -0.40 16.99 -11.35
N ASN A 9 0.18 15.97 -10.70
CA ASN A 9 -0.24 14.59 -10.87
C ASN A 9 -1.62 14.35 -10.24
N ILE A 10 -1.87 14.95 -9.07
CA ILE A 10 -3.16 14.86 -8.37
C ILE A 10 -4.25 15.56 -9.19
N LEU A 11 -3.96 16.74 -9.75
CA LEU A 11 -4.89 17.48 -10.59
C LEU A 11 -5.17 16.78 -11.92
N ALA A 12 -4.16 16.12 -12.53
CA ALA A 12 -4.36 15.33 -13.73
C ALA A 12 -5.33 14.16 -13.49
N LEU A 13 -5.13 13.42 -12.39
CA LEU A 13 -6.04 12.34 -11.99
C LEU A 13 -7.45 12.86 -11.68
N LYS A 14 -7.55 13.96 -10.92
CA LYS A 14 -8.81 14.63 -10.62
C LYS A 14 -9.56 14.99 -11.89
N LYS A 15 -8.88 15.60 -12.85
CA LYS A 15 -9.47 15.96 -14.14
C LYS A 15 -10.02 14.73 -14.88
N MET A 16 -9.28 13.62 -14.93
CA MET A 16 -9.75 12.39 -15.58
C MET A 16 -11.05 11.86 -14.95
N VAL A 17 -11.16 11.91 -13.63
CA VAL A 17 -12.34 11.47 -12.89
C VAL A 17 -13.52 12.41 -13.11
N GLU A 18 -13.29 13.73 -13.05
CA GLU A 18 -14.31 14.76 -13.29
C GLU A 18 -14.81 14.78 -14.74
N ASP A 19 -13.94 14.52 -15.72
CA ASP A 19 -14.33 14.38 -17.14
C ASP A 19 -15.28 13.19 -17.37
N ALA A 20 -15.23 12.18 -16.49
CA ALA A 20 -16.16 11.04 -16.50
C ALA A 20 -17.47 11.33 -15.71
N GLY A 21 -17.64 12.54 -15.17
CA GLY A 21 -18.81 12.93 -14.37
C GLY A 21 -18.79 12.40 -12.93
N LEU A 22 -17.63 12.01 -12.42
CA LEU A 22 -17.41 11.55 -11.05
C LEU A 22 -16.59 12.57 -10.25
N GLU A 23 -16.43 12.34 -8.94
CA GLU A 23 -15.55 13.15 -8.09
C GLU A 23 -14.57 12.25 -7.32
N ILE A 24 -13.46 12.83 -6.88
CA ILE A 24 -12.52 12.17 -5.96
C ILE A 24 -12.85 12.59 -4.53
N SER A 25 -13.59 11.74 -3.80
CA SER A 25 -13.96 12.01 -2.41
C SER A 25 -12.89 11.54 -1.40
N VAL A 26 -12.04 10.58 -1.78
CA VAL A 26 -11.04 9.96 -0.89
C VAL A 26 -9.77 9.58 -1.66
N ILE A 27 -8.59 9.75 -1.05
CA ILE A 27 -7.34 9.10 -1.47
C ILE A 27 -7.13 7.82 -0.65
N GLU A 28 -7.03 6.67 -1.31
CA GLU A 28 -6.64 5.39 -0.72
C GLU A 28 -5.56 4.73 -1.58
N SER A 29 -4.27 4.83 -1.23
CA SER A 29 -3.68 5.47 -0.04
C SER A 29 -2.43 6.29 -0.39
N ILE A 30 -2.01 7.17 0.52
CA ILE A 30 -0.63 7.68 0.50
C ILE A 30 0.21 6.69 1.30
N PRO A 31 1.17 5.96 0.69
CA PRO A 31 1.87 4.88 1.39
C PRO A 31 2.86 5.43 2.43
N VAL A 32 2.78 4.88 3.65
CA VAL A 32 3.74 5.16 4.72
C VAL A 32 4.99 4.32 4.50
N HIS A 33 6.15 4.96 4.34
CA HIS A 33 7.41 4.28 4.10
C HIS A 33 7.85 3.42 5.30
N GLU A 34 8.47 2.26 5.06
CA GLU A 34 8.93 1.33 6.11
C GLU A 34 9.88 1.96 7.13
N ASP A 35 10.82 2.82 6.70
CA ASP A 35 11.67 3.59 7.62
C ASP A 35 10.88 4.43 8.64
N ILE A 36 9.69 4.92 8.28
CA ILE A 36 8.79 5.60 9.23
C ILE A 36 8.23 4.59 10.23
N LYS A 37 7.76 3.42 9.75
CA LYS A 37 7.21 2.34 10.60
C LYS A 37 8.26 1.77 11.56
N GLN A 38 9.50 1.61 11.10
CA GLN A 38 10.64 1.12 11.89
C GLN A 38 11.28 2.21 12.75
N GLY A 39 10.91 3.48 12.58
CA GLY A 39 11.48 4.59 13.34
C GLY A 39 12.95 4.86 13.03
N LYS A 40 13.42 4.56 11.81
CA LYS A 40 14.81 4.77 11.39
C LYS A 40 15.17 6.26 11.32
N PRO A 41 16.48 6.63 11.40
CA PRO A 41 16.91 8.03 11.36
C PRO A 41 16.49 8.80 10.09
N THR A 42 16.26 8.10 8.98
CA THR A 42 15.79 8.67 7.70
C THR A 42 14.32 9.08 7.71
N ARG A 43 13.54 8.71 8.72
CA ARG A 43 12.08 8.92 8.77
C ARG A 43 11.66 10.37 8.64
N ASP A 44 12.44 11.31 9.18
CA ASP A 44 12.00 12.72 9.26
C ASP A 44 11.87 13.34 7.85
N ALA A 45 12.82 13.05 6.95
CA ALA A 45 12.72 13.49 5.56
C ALA A 45 11.52 12.87 4.83
N LEU A 46 11.22 11.61 5.12
CA LEU A 46 10.08 10.89 4.54
C LEU A 46 8.74 11.43 5.09
N ILE A 47 8.70 11.83 6.36
CA ILE A 47 7.56 12.50 6.98
C ILE A 47 7.31 13.87 6.31
N GLU A 48 8.36 14.64 6.01
CA GLU A 48 8.22 15.91 5.28
C GLU A 48 7.64 15.71 3.88
N ASN A 49 8.07 14.66 3.17
CA ASN A 49 7.47 14.29 1.89
C ASN A 49 6.00 13.91 2.04
N TYR A 50 5.66 13.11 3.05
CA TYR A 50 4.28 12.70 3.33
C TYR A 50 3.38 13.91 3.64
N LYS A 51 3.86 14.86 4.46
CA LYS A 51 3.17 16.14 4.74
C LYS A 51 2.92 16.93 3.46
N THR A 52 3.92 17.00 2.57
CA THR A 52 3.80 17.69 1.28
C THR A 52 2.70 17.05 0.41
N SER A 53 2.63 15.71 0.37
CA SER A 53 1.56 14.99 -0.32
C SER A 53 0.18 15.34 0.26
N ILE A 54 0.00 15.31 1.58
CA ILE A 54 -1.28 15.68 2.23
C ILE A 54 -1.67 17.13 1.87
N ILE A 55 -0.73 18.07 1.94
CA ILE A 55 -0.97 19.47 1.60
C ILE A 55 -1.45 19.59 0.15
N ASN A 56 -0.81 18.89 -0.79
CA ASN A 56 -1.19 18.94 -2.20
C ASN A 56 -2.55 18.29 -2.46
N VAL A 57 -2.88 17.19 -1.78
CA VAL A 57 -4.22 16.59 -1.81
C VAL A 57 -5.28 17.58 -1.31
N GLY A 58 -4.99 18.29 -0.20
CA GLY A 58 -5.85 19.35 0.31
C GLY A 58 -6.02 20.52 -0.68
N LYS A 59 -4.95 20.94 -1.36
CA LYS A 59 -5.02 21.96 -2.45
C LYS A 59 -5.88 21.52 -3.62
N ALA A 60 -5.91 20.22 -3.93
CA ALA A 60 -6.79 19.65 -4.94
C ALA A 60 -8.26 19.55 -4.48
N GLY A 61 -8.56 19.87 -3.21
CA GLY A 61 -9.90 19.88 -2.65
C GLY A 61 -10.42 18.49 -2.26
N ILE A 62 -9.54 17.49 -2.11
CA ILE A 62 -9.93 16.14 -1.73
C ILE A 62 -9.90 16.05 -0.19
N PRO A 63 -11.03 15.73 0.48
CA PRO A 63 -11.17 15.94 1.92
C PRO A 63 -10.61 14.82 2.80
N VAL A 64 -10.39 13.62 2.26
CA VAL A 64 -10.04 12.43 3.05
C VAL A 64 -8.83 11.72 2.47
N VAL A 65 -7.91 11.32 3.36
CA VAL A 65 -6.80 10.41 3.05
C VAL A 65 -6.91 9.18 3.95
N CYS A 66 -7.09 8.01 3.34
CA CYS A 66 -6.99 6.70 3.97
C CYS A 66 -5.54 6.22 3.93
N TYR A 67 -5.07 5.62 5.03
CA TYR A 67 -3.72 5.05 5.14
C TYR A 67 -3.72 3.87 6.12
N ASN A 68 -2.64 3.09 6.12
CA ASN A 68 -2.41 2.02 7.09
C ASN A 68 -0.99 2.13 7.70
N PHE A 69 -0.74 1.35 8.75
CA PHE A 69 0.56 1.26 9.42
C PHE A 69 0.99 -0.19 9.63
N LYS A 70 0.60 -1.08 8.71
CA LYS A 70 0.99 -2.49 8.78
C LYS A 70 2.43 -2.64 8.32
N PRO A 71 3.31 -3.27 9.12
CA PRO A 71 4.66 -3.60 8.70
C PRO A 71 4.66 -4.54 7.50
N VAL A 72 5.49 -4.27 6.49
CA VAL A 72 5.83 -5.16 5.38
C VAL A 72 4.67 -5.47 4.40
N PHE A 73 3.48 -5.80 4.91
CA PHE A 73 2.34 -6.28 4.14
C PHE A 73 1.12 -5.38 4.35
N ASP A 74 0.55 -4.85 3.27
CA ASP A 74 -0.69 -4.06 3.33
C ASP A 74 -1.92 -4.93 3.63
N TRP A 75 -1.97 -6.12 3.05
CA TRP A 75 -2.99 -7.13 3.29
C TRP A 75 -2.44 -8.51 2.92
N THR A 76 -3.04 -9.56 3.47
CA THR A 76 -2.57 -10.94 3.28
C THR A 76 -3.75 -11.84 2.94
N ARG A 77 -3.60 -12.64 1.87
CA ARG A 77 -4.49 -13.74 1.48
C ARG A 77 -3.64 -14.96 1.13
N SER A 78 -4.19 -16.15 1.31
CA SER A 78 -3.56 -17.40 0.85
C SER A 78 -4.12 -17.85 -0.50
N ASP A 79 -5.34 -17.44 -0.83
CA ASP A 79 -6.03 -17.81 -2.07
C ASP A 79 -6.80 -16.61 -2.63
N LEU A 80 -6.55 -16.29 -3.91
CA LEU A 80 -7.24 -15.21 -4.64
C LEU A 80 -8.50 -15.68 -5.37
N ASN A 81 -8.67 -16.99 -5.54
CA ASN A 81 -9.70 -17.58 -6.38
C ASN A 81 -10.44 -18.69 -5.63
N HIS A 82 -10.65 -18.51 -4.32
CA HIS A 82 -11.29 -19.51 -3.48
C HIS A 82 -12.70 -19.80 -4.00
N PRO A 83 -13.01 -21.04 -4.42
CA PRO A 83 -14.30 -21.35 -5.01
C PRO A 83 -15.40 -21.27 -3.97
N LEU A 84 -16.52 -20.66 -4.33
CA LEU A 84 -17.74 -20.70 -3.54
C LEU A 84 -18.64 -21.87 -4.01
N PRO A 85 -19.71 -22.22 -3.27
CA PRO A 85 -20.66 -23.24 -3.71
C PRO A 85 -21.33 -22.92 -5.06
N GLU A 86 -21.50 -21.64 -5.36
CA GLU A 86 -21.88 -21.10 -6.67
C GLU A 86 -20.68 -20.95 -7.63
N VAL A 87 -20.91 -20.54 -8.88
CA VAL A 87 -19.87 -20.48 -9.94
C VAL A 87 -18.83 -19.36 -9.75
N SER A 88 -18.93 -18.56 -8.68
CA SER A 88 -18.00 -17.44 -8.40
C SER A 88 -16.87 -17.83 -7.46
N THR A 89 -15.84 -16.99 -7.41
CA THR A 89 -14.70 -17.10 -6.49
C THR A 89 -14.66 -15.93 -5.52
N SER A 90 -13.91 -16.07 -4.42
CA SER A 90 -13.64 -15.00 -3.46
C SER A 90 -12.19 -15.04 -2.94
N LEU A 91 -11.77 -13.97 -2.27
CA LEU A 91 -10.48 -13.92 -1.58
C LEU A 91 -10.56 -14.67 -0.25
N ALA A 92 -9.63 -15.58 0.03
CA ALA A 92 -9.59 -16.31 1.29
C ALA A 92 -8.23 -16.19 2.02
N PHE A 93 -8.30 -16.27 3.34
CA PHE A 93 -7.15 -16.50 4.21
C PHE A 93 -7.37 -17.85 4.89
N LEU A 94 -6.67 -18.87 4.40
CA LEU A 94 -6.71 -20.22 4.91
C LEU A 94 -5.45 -20.41 5.77
N LYS A 95 -5.63 -20.43 7.09
CA LYS A 95 -4.51 -20.50 8.04
C LYS A 95 -3.58 -21.70 7.76
N ALA A 96 -4.14 -22.84 7.39
CA ALA A 96 -3.40 -24.06 7.11
C ALA A 96 -2.42 -23.91 5.93
N ASP A 97 -2.76 -23.10 4.93
CA ASP A 97 -1.92 -22.88 3.75
C ASP A 97 -0.71 -21.99 4.04
N LEU A 98 -0.74 -21.25 5.16
CA LEU A 98 0.33 -20.36 5.60
C LEU A 98 1.05 -20.90 6.83
N GLU A 99 0.69 -22.09 7.32
CA GLU A 99 1.32 -22.69 8.49
C GLU A 99 2.67 -23.29 8.10
N GLY A 100 3.75 -22.86 8.75
CA GLY A 100 5.11 -23.30 8.44
C GLY A 100 5.76 -22.62 7.24
N VAL A 101 5.04 -21.69 6.61
CA VAL A 101 5.53 -20.82 5.55
C VAL A 101 6.45 -19.73 6.12
N ASP A 102 7.65 -19.61 5.57
CA ASP A 102 8.59 -18.52 5.83
C ASP A 102 8.61 -17.55 4.63
N PRO A 103 8.09 -16.31 4.79
CA PRO A 103 8.04 -15.34 3.69
C PRO A 103 9.41 -14.87 3.19
N VAL A 104 10.50 -15.19 3.89
CA VAL A 104 11.89 -14.85 3.53
C VAL A 104 12.60 -16.03 2.87
N ALA A 105 12.33 -17.26 3.32
CA ALA A 105 13.01 -18.47 2.84
C ALA A 105 12.23 -19.17 1.72
N ASP A 106 10.90 -19.15 1.77
CA ASP A 106 10.04 -19.75 0.77
C ASP A 106 9.79 -18.73 -0.35
N ASP A 107 9.90 -19.15 -1.61
CA ASP A 107 9.66 -18.30 -2.79
C ASP A 107 8.15 -18.03 -2.97
N LEU A 108 7.59 -17.29 -2.03
CA LEU A 108 6.17 -17.02 -1.92
C LEU A 108 5.83 -15.66 -2.48
N ASN A 109 5.23 -15.67 -3.67
CA ASN A 109 4.45 -14.53 -4.15
C ASN A 109 3.07 -14.58 -3.49
N LEU A 110 2.97 -14.21 -2.21
CA LEU A 110 1.67 -14.03 -1.58
C LEU A 110 0.99 -12.77 -2.15
N PRO A 111 -0.32 -12.85 -2.44
CA PRO A 111 -1.07 -11.69 -2.85
C PRO A 111 -1.07 -10.58 -1.79
N GLY A 112 -0.71 -9.36 -2.20
CA GLY A 112 -0.57 -8.22 -1.31
C GLY A 112 0.89 -7.86 -0.96
N TRP A 113 1.88 -8.53 -1.56
CA TRP A 113 3.25 -8.01 -1.60
C TRP A 113 3.26 -6.63 -2.28
N ASP A 114 3.71 -5.62 -1.54
CA ASP A 114 3.96 -4.31 -2.12
C ASP A 114 5.04 -4.45 -3.20
N SER A 115 4.62 -4.39 -4.47
CA SER A 115 5.50 -4.48 -5.63
C SER A 115 6.53 -3.35 -5.70
N SER A 116 6.47 -2.39 -4.77
CA SER A 116 7.41 -1.28 -4.66
C SER A 116 8.77 -1.70 -4.11
N TYR A 117 8.93 -2.91 -3.56
CA TYR A 117 10.20 -3.42 -3.01
C TYR A 117 10.67 -4.66 -3.78
N SER A 118 11.98 -4.75 -4.01
CA SER A 118 12.62 -5.99 -4.48
C SER A 118 12.57 -7.09 -3.40
N LYS A 119 12.79 -8.35 -3.80
CA LYS A 119 12.82 -9.49 -2.84
C LYS A 119 13.91 -9.29 -1.79
N GLU A 120 15.05 -8.76 -2.19
CA GLU A 120 16.19 -8.49 -1.30
C GLU A 120 15.86 -7.37 -0.30
N GLU A 121 15.21 -6.30 -0.76
CA GLU A 121 14.75 -5.22 0.13
C GLU A 121 13.67 -5.71 1.10
N MET A 122 12.72 -6.51 0.63
CA MET A 122 11.68 -7.13 1.46
C MET A 122 12.28 -8.01 2.54
N LYS A 123 13.25 -8.87 2.18
CA LYS A 123 13.97 -9.69 3.15
C LYS A 123 14.66 -8.85 4.22
N ALA A 124 15.40 -7.82 3.81
CA ALA A 124 16.07 -6.93 4.75
C ALA A 124 15.07 -6.16 5.65
N ILE A 125 13.91 -5.79 5.12
CA ILE A 125 12.84 -5.16 5.88
C ILE A 125 12.27 -6.13 6.93
N ILE A 126 11.97 -7.38 6.54
CA ILE A 126 11.44 -8.41 7.44
C ILE A 126 12.44 -8.75 8.55
N GLU A 127 13.74 -8.86 8.24
CA GLU A 127 14.79 -9.15 9.23
C GLU A 127 14.96 -8.05 10.30
N ASN A 128 14.41 -6.85 10.08
CA ASN A 128 14.43 -5.76 11.06
C ASN A 128 13.22 -5.79 12.03
N TYR A 129 12.33 -6.78 11.92
CA TYR A 129 11.18 -7.01 12.79
C TYR A 129 11.34 -8.29 13.62
#